data_AF-A0A6P6I2D1-F1
#
_entry.id   AF-A0A6P6I2D1-F1
#
_cell.length_a   1.000
_cell.length_b   1.000
_cell.length_c   1.000
_cell.angle_alpha   90.00
_cell.angle_beta   90.00
_cell.angle_gamma   90.00
#
_symmetry.space_group_name_H-M   'P 1'
#
loop_
_entity.id
_entity.type
_entity.pdbx_description
1 polymer ?
#
loop_
_entity_poly.entity_id
_entity_poly.type
_entity_poly.pdbx_seq_one_letter_code
_entity_poly.pdbx_strand_id
1 'polypeptide(L)'
;MERIMGTQPVADTEEAKWQKVLYERQPFPDNYVDRRFLEELRKNIHARKYQYWAVVFESSVVIQQLCSVCVFVVIWWYMDEGLLAPQWLFGTGLASSLIGYVLFDLIDGGEGRKKRGLLSISAVGAILFALLLFSISCLCPFYLIRLQLFKENIHGPWDEAEIKEDLSRFLS
;
A
#
# COMPACT_ATOMS: atom_id res chain seq x y z
N MET A 1 4.10 71.45 12.43
CA MET A 1 3.60 70.06 12.42
C MET A 1 4.07 69.44 11.11
N GLU A 2 5.34 69.02 11.06
CA GLU A 2 5.75 67.62 11.31
C GLU A 2 5.27 66.70 10.16
N ARG A 3 6.06 65.93 9.43
CA ARG A 3 7.49 65.62 9.36
C ARG A 3 7.74 65.15 7.92
N ILE A 4 8.84 65.62 7.33
CA ILE A 4 9.78 64.82 6.52
C ILE A 4 9.10 63.87 5.51
N MET A 5 8.81 64.40 4.33
CA MET A 5 8.73 63.63 3.09
C MET A 5 10.14 63.08 2.83
N GLY A 6 10.44 61.94 3.45
CA GLY A 6 11.72 61.26 3.31
C GLY A 6 11.82 60.69 1.90
N THR A 7 12.36 61.47 0.99
CA THR A 7 13.00 60.95 -0.22
C THR A 7 14.15 60.06 0.27
N GLN A 8 13.88 58.74 0.35
CA GLN A 8 14.93 57.78 0.66
C GLN A 8 16.03 57.94 -0.40
N PRO A 9 17.31 57.93 0.00
CA PRO A 9 18.41 58.02 -0.94
C PRO A 9 18.30 56.84 -1.90
N VAL A 10 18.44 57.11 -3.20
CA VAL A 10 18.63 56.08 -4.22
C VAL A 10 20.00 55.46 -3.95
N ALA A 11 20.03 54.53 -3.00
CA ALA A 11 21.17 53.66 -2.75
C ALA A 11 21.39 52.83 -4.01
N ASP A 12 22.66 52.66 -4.37
CA ASP A 12 23.16 51.90 -5.53
C ASP A 12 22.16 50.85 -6.00
N THR A 13 21.64 51.04 -7.21
CA THR A 13 20.77 50.07 -7.88
C THR A 13 21.59 48.88 -8.35
N GLU A 14 22.28 48.19 -7.44
CA GLU A 14 22.45 46.75 -7.55
C GLU A 14 21.03 46.21 -7.72
N GLU A 15 20.69 45.69 -8.91
CA GLU A 15 19.35 45.18 -9.20
C GLU A 15 18.91 44.24 -8.06
N ALA A 16 18.02 44.73 -7.20
CA ALA A 16 17.66 44.04 -5.97
C ALA A 16 17.01 42.72 -6.37
N LYS A 17 17.77 41.62 -6.28
CA LYS A 17 17.33 40.31 -6.73
C LYS A 17 16.35 39.74 -5.72
N TRP A 18 15.18 39.32 -6.18
CA TRP A 18 14.17 38.69 -5.33
C TRP A 18 14.73 37.45 -4.61
N GLN A 19 14.42 37.31 -3.32
CA GLN A 19 14.87 36.20 -2.48
C GLN A 19 13.68 35.48 -1.82
N LYS A 20 13.77 34.15 -1.66
CA LYS A 20 12.76 33.31 -1.00
C LYS A 20 12.80 33.40 0.53
N VAL A 21 12.77 34.61 1.06
CA VAL A 21 12.76 34.88 2.51
C VAL A 21 11.49 35.63 2.84
N LEU A 22 10.53 34.93 3.47
CA LEU A 22 9.19 35.47 3.73
C LEU A 22 9.17 36.62 4.75
N TYR A 23 10.15 36.66 5.66
CA TYR A 23 10.18 37.63 6.77
C TYR A 23 11.01 38.89 6.49
N GLU A 24 11.84 38.90 5.44
CA GLU A 24 12.61 40.08 5.06
C GLU A 24 11.78 41.01 4.18
N ARG A 25 11.87 42.32 4.43
CA ARG A 25 11.24 43.32 3.59
C ARG A 25 12.04 43.51 2.31
N GLN A 26 11.43 43.21 1.17
CA GLN A 26 12.03 43.35 -0.15
C GLN A 26 11.25 44.37 -1.00
N PRO A 27 11.87 45.02 -2.00
CA PRO A 27 11.24 46.04 -2.85
C PRO A 27 10.36 45.40 -3.94
N PHE A 28 9.54 44.41 -3.58
CA PHE A 28 8.63 43.70 -4.46
C PHE A 28 7.22 43.70 -3.86
N PRO A 29 6.16 43.76 -4.68
CA PRO A 29 4.79 43.69 -4.16
C PRO A 29 4.53 42.32 -3.50
N ASP A 30 3.64 42.26 -2.51
CA ASP A 30 3.37 41.05 -1.72
C ASP A 30 2.98 39.82 -2.55
N ASN A 31 2.42 40.02 -3.75
CA ASN A 31 2.03 38.95 -4.69
C ASN A 31 3.09 38.66 -5.76
N TYR A 32 4.32 39.19 -5.63
CA TYR A 32 5.39 38.96 -6.59
C TYR A 32 5.99 37.57 -6.44
N VAL A 33 6.03 36.83 -7.55
CA VAL A 33 6.65 35.51 -7.64
C VAL A 33 7.62 35.53 -8.83
N ASP A 34 8.87 35.14 -8.58
CA ASP A 34 9.90 35.09 -9.62
C ASP A 34 9.64 33.97 -10.65
N ARG A 35 10.09 34.12 -11.91
CA ARG A 35 9.88 33.11 -12.96
C ARG A 35 10.55 31.77 -12.64
N ARG A 36 11.67 31.82 -11.91
CA ARG A 36 12.38 30.64 -11.40
C ARG A 36 11.54 29.76 -10.49
N PHE A 37 10.48 30.31 -9.87
CA PHE A 37 9.54 29.55 -9.06
C PHE A 37 8.92 28.38 -9.83
N LEU A 38 8.48 28.63 -11.06
CA LEU A 38 7.86 27.60 -11.91
C LEU A 38 8.92 26.65 -12.48
N GLU A 39 10.15 27.12 -12.68
CA GLU A 39 11.29 26.30 -13.09
C GLU A 39 11.74 25.34 -11.99
N GLU A 40 11.57 25.73 -10.72
CA GLU A 40 11.89 24.91 -9.55
C GLU A 40 10.78 23.91 -9.18
N LEU A 41 9.59 23.99 -9.77
CA LEU A 41 8.54 22.98 -9.59
C LEU A 41 8.99 21.67 -10.23
N ARG A 42 9.41 20.73 -9.39
CA ARG A 42 9.81 19.40 -9.81
C ARG A 42 8.71 18.41 -9.46
N LYS A 43 8.35 17.57 -10.44
CA LYS A 43 7.44 16.44 -10.20
C LYS A 43 8.26 15.18 -9.95
N ASN A 44 7.79 14.32 -9.04
CA ASN A 44 8.30 12.98 -8.84
C ASN A 44 9.81 12.89 -8.50
N ILE A 45 10.35 13.86 -7.75
CA ILE A 45 11.76 13.83 -7.29
C ILE A 45 12.06 12.53 -6.52
N HIS A 46 11.10 12.06 -5.71
CA HIS A 46 11.24 10.88 -4.86
C HIS A 46 10.34 9.72 -5.29
N ALA A 47 10.43 9.29 -6.54
CA ALA A 47 9.76 8.07 -6.99
C ALA A 47 10.23 6.85 -6.17
N ARG A 48 9.49 6.54 -5.10
CA ARG A 48 9.75 5.42 -4.19
C ARG A 48 9.56 4.11 -4.96
N LYS A 49 10.64 3.36 -5.14
CA LYS A 49 10.57 1.97 -5.65
C LYS A 49 9.99 1.08 -4.55
N TYR A 50 8.67 0.87 -4.57
CA TYR A 50 8.02 -0.06 -3.65
C TYR A 50 8.52 -1.49 -3.90
N GLN A 51 8.93 -2.17 -2.83
CA GLN A 51 9.29 -3.58 -2.88
C GLN A 51 7.99 -4.40 -2.93
N TYR A 52 7.68 -4.95 -4.11
CA TYR A 52 6.46 -5.72 -4.37
C TYR A 52 6.19 -6.77 -3.30
N TRP A 53 7.20 -7.58 -2.99
CA TRP A 53 7.09 -8.69 -2.05
C TRP A 53 6.79 -8.26 -0.61
N ALA A 54 7.38 -7.18 -0.14
CA ALA A 54 7.11 -6.67 1.20
C ALA A 54 5.63 -6.24 1.32
N VAL A 55 5.12 -5.50 0.33
CA VAL A 55 3.71 -5.08 0.31
C VAL A 55 2.77 -6.27 0.22
N VAL A 56 3.14 -7.32 -0.53
CA VAL A 56 2.37 -8.56 -0.62
C VAL A 56 2.30 -9.27 0.73
N PHE A 57 3.43 -9.42 1.45
CA PHE A 57 3.43 -10.05 2.77
C PHE A 57 2.64 -9.23 3.80
N GLU A 58 2.82 -7.91 3.83
CA GLU A 58 2.09 -7.04 4.76
C GLU A 58 0.57 -7.02 4.49
N SER A 59 0.17 -6.98 3.22
CA SER A 59 -1.26 -7.03 2.84
C SER A 59 -1.88 -8.42 2.97
N SER A 60 -1.07 -9.48 2.97
CA SER A 60 -1.56 -10.86 3.04
C SER A 60 -2.36 -11.17 4.32
N VAL A 61 -2.00 -10.55 5.45
CA VAL A 61 -2.69 -10.76 6.73
C VAL A 61 -4.15 -10.32 6.64
N VAL A 62 -4.41 -9.15 6.04
CA VAL A 62 -5.76 -8.61 5.86
C VAL A 62 -6.55 -9.45 4.85
N ILE A 63 -5.88 -9.87 3.78
CA ILE A 63 -6.46 -10.73 2.74
C ILE A 63 -6.87 -12.09 3.31
N GLN A 64 -6.07 -12.68 4.20
CA GLN A 64 -6.37 -13.95 4.87
C GLN A 64 -7.68 -13.85 5.68
N GLN A 65 -7.87 -12.74 6.40
CA GLN A 65 -9.09 -12.51 7.19
C GLN A 65 -10.32 -12.35 6.29
N LEU A 66 -10.19 -11.60 5.20
CA LEU A 66 -11.25 -11.45 4.21
C LEU A 66 -11.62 -12.80 3.57
N CYS A 67 -10.62 -13.60 3.21
CA CYS A 67 -10.82 -14.95 2.68
C CYS A 67 -11.55 -15.86 3.69
N SER A 68 -11.21 -15.77 4.98
CA SER A 68 -11.89 -16.54 6.03
C SER A 68 -13.37 -16.18 6.14
N VAL A 69 -13.70 -14.88 6.10
CA VAL A 69 -15.09 -14.41 6.10
C VAL A 69 -15.84 -14.88 4.86
N CYS A 70 -15.23 -14.77 3.67
CA CYS A 70 -15.84 -15.25 2.42
C CYS A 70 -16.13 -16.75 2.45
N VAL A 71 -15.19 -17.57 2.93
CA VAL A 71 -15.38 -19.03 3.07
C VAL A 71 -16.53 -19.33 4.03
N PHE A 72 -16.61 -18.63 5.17
CA PHE A 72 -17.69 -18.80 6.13
C PHE A 72 -19.06 -18.50 5.51
N VAL A 73 -19.19 -17.37 4.78
CA VAL A 73 -20.44 -16.98 4.12
C VAL A 73 -20.85 -17.98 3.03
N VAL A 74 -19.89 -18.48 2.25
CA VAL A 74 -20.16 -19.50 1.22
C VAL A 74 -20.65 -20.79 1.86
N ILE A 75 -19.96 -21.29 2.91
CA ILE A 75 -20.38 -22.49 3.64
C ILE A 75 -21.79 -22.31 4.21
N TRP A 76 -22.07 -21.14 4.79
CA TRP A 76 -23.39 -20.78 5.31
C TRP A 76 -24.47 -20.84 4.22
N TRP A 77 -24.22 -20.23 3.05
CA TRP A 77 -25.13 -20.29 1.91
C TRP A 77 -25.42 -21.74 1.49
N TYR A 78 -24.39 -22.56 1.36
CA TYR A 78 -24.57 -23.97 0.98
C TYR A 78 -25.30 -24.80 2.04
N MET A 79 -25.22 -24.41 3.31
CA MET A 79 -26.00 -25.01 4.40
C MET A 79 -27.46 -24.57 4.35
N ASP A 80 -27.73 -23.30 4.01
CA ASP A 80 -29.08 -22.72 3.89
C ASP A 80 -29.88 -23.37 2.74
N GLU A 81 -29.22 -23.66 1.62
CA GLU A 81 -29.80 -24.42 0.49
C GLU A 81 -30.06 -25.91 0.82
N GLY A 82 -29.71 -26.38 2.02
CA GLY A 82 -29.93 -27.75 2.48
C GLY A 82 -29.05 -28.82 1.80
N LEU A 83 -28.10 -28.40 0.95
CA LEU A 83 -27.20 -29.30 0.19
C LEU A 83 -26.06 -29.85 1.06
N LEU A 84 -25.71 -29.17 2.15
CA LEU A 84 -24.72 -29.61 3.13
C LEU A 84 -25.41 -29.92 4.46
N ALA A 85 -25.62 -31.20 4.76
CA ALA A 85 -26.10 -31.58 6.09
C ALA A 85 -24.99 -31.31 7.15
N PRO A 86 -25.30 -30.66 8.28
CA PRO A 86 -24.30 -30.23 9.28
C PRO A 86 -23.38 -31.33 9.78
N GLN A 87 -23.88 -32.56 9.86
CA GLN A 87 -23.13 -33.78 10.20
C GLN A 87 -21.92 -34.05 9.28
N TRP A 88 -21.98 -33.64 8.01
CA TRP A 88 -20.85 -33.79 7.09
C TRP A 88 -19.74 -32.80 7.35
N LEU A 89 -20.01 -31.61 7.90
CA LEU A 89 -18.98 -30.64 8.29
C LEU A 89 -18.22 -31.13 9.52
N PHE A 90 -18.93 -31.65 10.52
CA PHE A 90 -18.28 -32.31 11.65
C PHE A 90 -17.55 -33.59 11.22
N GLY A 91 -18.13 -34.35 10.31
CA GLY A 91 -17.52 -35.55 9.74
C GLY A 91 -16.24 -35.26 8.96
N THR A 92 -16.22 -34.21 8.13
CA THR A 92 -15.01 -33.80 7.40
C THR A 92 -13.97 -33.19 8.32
N GLY A 93 -14.35 -32.45 9.37
CA GLY A 93 -13.42 -31.90 10.36
C GLY A 93 -12.77 -33.01 11.20
N LEU A 94 -13.57 -33.97 11.67
CA LEU A 94 -13.07 -35.15 12.38
C LEU A 94 -12.22 -36.02 11.44
N ALA A 95 -12.66 -36.24 10.21
CA ALA A 95 -11.89 -36.97 9.21
C ALA A 95 -10.62 -36.22 8.82
N SER A 96 -10.59 -34.89 8.70
CA SER A 96 -9.38 -34.13 8.40
C SER A 96 -8.37 -34.17 9.54
N SER A 97 -8.84 -34.17 10.79
CA SER A 97 -7.98 -34.35 11.96
C SER A 97 -7.42 -35.78 12.00
N LEU A 98 -8.25 -36.78 11.71
CA LEU A 98 -7.85 -38.17 11.66
C LEU A 98 -6.89 -38.44 10.48
N ILE A 99 -7.16 -37.85 9.31
CA ILE A 99 -6.31 -37.90 8.11
C ILE A 99 -5.00 -37.18 8.38
N GLY A 100 -5.00 -36.02 9.05
CA GLY A 100 -3.77 -35.32 9.41
C GLY A 100 -2.89 -36.14 10.35
N TYR A 101 -3.50 -36.81 11.33
CA TYR A 101 -2.80 -37.72 12.24
C TYR A 101 -2.25 -38.95 11.52
N VAL A 102 -3.08 -39.61 10.71
CA VAL A 102 -2.67 -40.79 9.92
C VAL A 102 -1.64 -40.40 8.85
N LEU A 103 -1.72 -39.22 8.25
CA LEU A 103 -0.74 -38.73 7.27
C LEU A 103 0.60 -38.40 7.95
N PHE A 104 0.58 -37.83 9.16
CA PHE A 104 1.77 -37.64 9.96
C PHE A 104 2.44 -38.99 10.30
N ASP A 105 1.64 -39.97 10.72
CA ASP A 105 2.07 -41.35 11.01
C ASP A 105 2.57 -42.11 9.76
N LEU A 106 1.97 -41.86 8.58
CA LEU A 106 2.37 -42.45 7.29
C LEU A 106 3.54 -41.72 6.62
N ILE A 107 3.72 -40.42 6.85
CA ILE A 107 4.92 -39.68 6.42
C ILE A 107 6.13 -40.16 7.22
N ASP A 108 5.95 -40.59 8.47
CA ASP A 108 6.92 -41.35 9.24
C ASP A 108 6.99 -42.85 8.85
N GLY A 109 6.13 -43.35 7.96
CA GLY A 109 6.09 -44.77 7.60
C GLY A 109 5.19 -45.14 6.42
N GLY A 110 5.68 -44.96 5.18
CA GLY A 110 5.24 -45.75 4.03
C GLY A 110 3.96 -45.30 3.29
N GLU A 111 4.16 -44.43 2.30
CA GLU A 111 3.54 -44.33 0.97
C GLU A 111 2.17 -45.00 0.68
N GLY A 112 1.13 -44.21 0.32
CA GLY A 112 -0.20 -44.73 -0.03
C GLY A 112 -1.02 -43.89 -1.04
N ARG A 113 -1.27 -44.46 -2.23
CA ARG A 113 -2.11 -43.92 -3.32
C ARG A 113 -3.61 -44.25 -3.17
N LYS A 114 -4.47 -43.36 -3.71
CA LYS A 114 -5.83 -43.55 -4.31
C LYS A 114 -7.06 -43.05 -3.52
N LYS A 115 -7.61 -41.87 -3.92
CA LYS A 115 -9.05 -41.53 -3.90
C LYS A 115 -9.38 -40.57 -5.06
N ARG A 116 -9.93 -41.06 -6.17
CA ARG A 116 -10.21 -40.29 -7.42
C ARG A 116 -11.62 -40.65 -7.90
N GLY A 117 -12.62 -39.83 -7.57
CA GLY A 117 -14.02 -40.08 -7.96
C GLY A 117 -14.99 -39.10 -7.31
N LEU A 118 -15.17 -39.19 -5.99
CA LEU A 118 -16.12 -38.32 -5.26
C LEU A 118 -15.56 -36.92 -4.95
N LEU A 119 -14.24 -36.81 -4.79
CA LEU A 119 -13.55 -35.54 -4.59
C LEU A 119 -13.62 -34.64 -5.83
N SER A 120 -13.90 -35.15 -7.03
CA SER A 120 -13.69 -34.36 -8.25
C SER A 120 -14.66 -33.20 -8.43
N ILE A 121 -15.94 -33.33 -8.02
CA ILE A 121 -16.93 -32.25 -8.21
C ILE A 121 -16.77 -31.15 -7.16
N SER A 122 -16.65 -31.53 -5.88
CA SER A 122 -16.40 -30.58 -4.79
C SER A 122 -15.00 -29.97 -4.85
N ALA A 123 -13.97 -30.75 -5.24
CA ALA A 123 -12.62 -30.22 -5.38
C ALA A 123 -12.50 -29.29 -6.60
N VAL A 124 -13.20 -29.54 -7.70
CA VAL A 124 -13.20 -28.58 -8.83
C VAL A 124 -13.79 -27.25 -8.37
N GLY A 125 -14.92 -27.25 -7.65
CA GLY A 125 -15.48 -26.03 -7.07
C GLY A 125 -14.55 -25.34 -6.08
N ALA A 126 -13.94 -26.11 -5.16
CA ALA A 126 -13.00 -25.59 -4.16
C ALA A 126 -11.70 -25.05 -4.80
N ILE A 127 -11.19 -25.70 -5.84
CA ILE A 127 -10.01 -25.27 -6.58
C ILE A 127 -10.32 -24.01 -7.37
N LEU A 128 -11.46 -23.93 -8.06
CA LEU A 128 -11.87 -22.72 -8.77
C LEU A 128 -12.07 -21.54 -7.80
N PHE A 129 -12.66 -21.79 -6.64
CA PHE A 129 -12.83 -20.77 -5.60
C PHE A 129 -11.49 -20.34 -4.99
N ALA A 130 -10.59 -21.28 -4.69
CA ALA A 130 -9.24 -20.97 -4.19
C ALA A 130 -8.42 -20.19 -5.23
N LEU A 131 -8.52 -20.55 -6.51
CA LEU A 131 -7.88 -19.81 -7.61
C LEU A 131 -8.48 -18.40 -7.75
N LEU A 132 -9.79 -18.24 -7.59
CA LEU A 132 -10.45 -16.95 -7.64
C LEU A 132 -10.02 -16.06 -6.46
N LEU A 133 -9.99 -16.60 -5.24
CA LEU A 133 -9.50 -15.88 -4.06
C LEU A 133 -8.01 -15.52 -4.19
N PHE A 134 -7.19 -16.45 -4.66
CA PHE A 134 -5.76 -16.20 -4.93
C PHE A 134 -5.57 -15.13 -6.01
N SER A 135 -6.36 -15.19 -7.08
CA SER A 135 -6.34 -14.18 -8.14
C SER A 135 -6.71 -12.81 -7.60
N ILE A 136 -7.77 -12.69 -6.79
CA ILE A 136 -8.14 -11.43 -6.11
C ILE A 136 -7.01 -10.95 -5.19
N SER A 137 -6.35 -11.86 -4.48
CA SER A 137 -5.24 -11.59 -3.57
C SER A 137 -3.97 -11.11 -4.28
N CYS A 138 -3.75 -11.51 -5.54
CA CYS A 138 -2.65 -11.00 -6.37
C CYS A 138 -3.05 -9.73 -7.15
N LEU A 139 -4.31 -9.64 -7.56
CA LEU A 139 -4.85 -8.48 -8.28
C LEU A 139 -4.85 -7.24 -7.36
N CYS A 140 -5.21 -7.36 -6.09
CA CYS A 140 -5.24 -6.23 -5.17
C CYS A 140 -3.86 -5.55 -5.00
N PRO A 141 -2.77 -6.25 -4.63
CA PRO A 141 -1.42 -5.69 -4.59
C PRO A 141 -0.95 -5.16 -5.95
N PHE A 142 -1.27 -5.86 -7.05
CA PHE A 142 -0.93 -5.41 -8.40
C PHE A 142 -1.61 -4.09 -8.75
N TYR A 143 -2.92 -3.97 -8.53
CA TYR A 143 -3.68 -2.74 -8.79
C TYR A 143 -3.21 -1.59 -7.90
N LEU A 144 -2.98 -1.84 -6.60
CA LEU A 144 -2.47 -0.81 -5.69
C LEU A 144 -1.11 -0.27 -6.14
N ILE A 145 -0.20 -1.15 -6.58
CA ILE A 145 1.12 -0.72 -7.10
C ILE A 145 0.99 0.03 -8.43
N ARG A 146 0.07 -0.39 -9.30
CA ARG A 146 -0.23 0.35 -10.55
C ARG A 146 -0.84 1.71 -10.28
N LEU A 147 -1.65 1.87 -9.24
CA LEU A 147 -2.21 3.15 -8.82
C LEU A 147 -1.16 4.07 -8.18
N GLN A 148 -0.16 3.52 -7.50
CA GLN A 148 0.99 4.31 -7.01
C GLN A 148 1.78 4.95 -8.16
N LEU A 149 1.83 4.33 -9.35
CA LEU A 149 2.50 4.92 -10.53
C LEU A 149 1.79 6.15 -11.09
N PHE A 150 0.50 6.32 -10.82
CA PHE A 150 -0.27 7.49 -11.24
C PHE A 150 -0.25 8.62 -10.20
N LYS A 151 0.41 8.41 -9.05
CA LYS A 151 0.52 9.44 -8.02
C LYS A 151 1.62 10.44 -8.40
N GLU A 152 1.20 11.55 -9.00
CA GLU A 152 2.06 12.71 -9.27
C GLU A 152 2.34 13.48 -7.98
N ASN A 153 3.50 13.25 -7.34
CA ASN A 153 3.91 14.06 -6.20
C ASN A 153 4.56 15.35 -6.72
N ILE A 154 3.85 16.48 -6.60
CA ILE A 154 4.35 17.80 -6.96
C ILE A 154 5.15 18.30 -5.78
N HIS A 155 6.46 18.47 -5.98
CA HIS A 155 7.29 19.10 -4.96
C HIS A 155 7.31 20.61 -5.17
N GLY A 156 6.79 21.33 -4.19
CA GLY A 156 6.75 22.77 -4.17
C GLY A 156 8.06 23.37 -3.66
N PRO A 157 8.42 24.59 -4.05
CA PRO A 157 9.55 25.31 -3.45
C PRO A 157 9.33 25.73 -1.99
N TRP A 158 8.17 25.40 -1.43
CA TRP A 158 7.79 25.56 -0.03
C TRP A 158 7.71 24.22 0.72
N ASP A 159 8.07 23.11 0.07
CA ASP A 159 8.08 21.80 0.70
C ASP A 159 9.14 21.72 1.79
N GLU A 160 8.84 20.89 2.79
CA GLU A 160 9.69 20.65 3.93
C GLU A 160 11.07 20.13 3.48
N ALA A 161 12.15 20.78 3.94
CA ALA A 161 13.50 20.37 3.62
C ALA A 161 13.76 18.99 4.26
N GLU A 162 14.03 17.97 3.43
CA GLU A 162 14.47 16.67 3.94
C GLU A 162 15.88 16.81 4.54
N ILE A 163 15.97 16.85 5.88
CA ILE A 163 17.24 16.87 6.62
C ILE A 163 17.86 15.47 6.51
N LYS A 164 18.54 15.20 5.40
CA LYS A 164 19.40 14.01 5.30
C LYS A 164 20.73 14.33 5.96
N GLU A 165 21.01 13.59 7.04
CA GLU A 165 22.34 13.35 7.63
C GLU A 165 22.85 14.23 8.78
N ASP A 166 22.16 15.27 9.24
CA ASP A 166 22.69 16.07 10.36
C ASP A 166 22.37 15.52 11.77
N LEU A 167 21.34 14.68 11.93
CA LEU A 167 20.95 14.18 13.26
C LEU A 167 22.00 13.25 13.90
N SER A 168 22.73 12.46 13.10
CA SER A 168 23.83 11.62 13.57
C SER A 168 25.07 12.42 13.99
N ARG A 169 25.23 13.64 13.46
CA ARG A 169 26.32 14.56 13.81
C ARG A 169 26.07 15.30 15.13
N PHE A 170 24.80 15.51 15.49
CA PHE A 170 24.39 16.13 16.76
C PHE A 170 24.22 15.15 17.92
N LEU A 171 24.10 13.85 17.63
CA LEU A 171 23.94 12.77 18.62
C LEU A 171 25.24 11.97 18.87
N SER A 172 26.37 12.42 18.31
CA SER A 172 27.74 11.94 18.60
C SER A 172 28.48 12.94 19.48
#